data_AF-A0AAD1H824-F1
#
_entry.id   AF-A0AAD1H824-F1
#
_cell.length_a   1.000
_cell.length_b   1.000
_cell.length_c   1.000
_cell.angle_alpha   90.00
_cell.angle_beta   90.00
_cell.angle_gamma   90.00
#
_symmetry.space_group_name_H-M   'P 1'
#
loop_
_entity.id
_entity.type
_entity.pdbx_description
1 polymer ?
#
loop_
_entity_poly.entity_id
_entity_poly.type
_entity_poly.pdbx_seq_one_letter_code
_entity_poly.pdbx_strand_id
1 'polypeptide(L)'
;MGWWFPVGRVVSVECMFDQRVVVAALASAGPAAVGAWARLENAACAQRLFASADELERLYAASGSVEREQWCLDNWGAVAASIAAAQHVSLGVASHQLSIAVGLRERLPRVAEVFAAGAVNYRLVSTVVARTRLVKDPDVMAKLDTEIAARLQAWGRCRRSAPPPRSTTGSSAMTRWRCGAPNTPPRASKSTSTNLMTAPGRWS
;
A
#
# COMPACT_ATOMS: atom_id res chain seq x y z
N MET A 1 6.47 28.80 12.46
CA MET A 1 7.25 27.67 13.03
C MET A 1 6.73 26.41 12.35
N GLY A 2 7.29 25.90 11.26
CA GLY A 2 8.70 25.81 10.89
C GLY A 2 9.13 24.34 10.87
N TRP A 3 8.37 23.48 10.19
CA TRP A 3 8.71 22.07 9.97
C TRP A 3 8.14 21.69 8.62
N TRP A 4 8.99 21.48 7.62
CA TRP A 4 8.89 20.49 6.55
C TRP A 4 10.05 20.78 5.58
N PHE A 5 10.59 19.72 5.00
CA PHE A 5 11.84 19.65 4.26
C PHE A 5 12.10 20.83 3.31
N PRO A 6 13.36 21.32 3.20
CA PRO A 6 13.67 22.45 2.36
C PRO A 6 13.35 22.13 0.90
N VAL A 7 12.47 22.94 0.32
CA VAL A 7 12.36 23.15 -1.13
C VAL A 7 13.71 23.68 -1.59
N GLY A 8 14.55 22.82 -2.14
CA GLY A 8 15.94 23.17 -2.41
C GLY A 8 16.80 22.03 -2.94
N ARG A 9 16.23 21.17 -3.79
CA ARG A 9 17.04 20.53 -4.83
C ARG A 9 16.11 20.21 -5.99
N VAL A 10 16.33 20.89 -7.11
CA VAL A 10 16.17 20.30 -8.43
C VAL A 10 17.05 19.04 -8.39
N VAL A 11 16.51 17.92 -7.91
CA VAL A 11 17.18 16.64 -8.08
C VAL A 11 16.93 16.30 -9.53
N SER A 12 17.98 16.38 -10.34
CA SER A 12 17.99 16.02 -11.75
C SER A 12 17.03 14.88 -12.05
N VAL A 13 16.10 15.15 -12.96
CA VAL A 13 15.11 14.23 -13.51
C VAL A 13 15.76 12.99 -14.16
N GLU A 14 17.09 12.97 -14.32
CA GLU A 14 17.82 11.91 -15.02
C GLU A 14 18.37 10.75 -14.16
N CYS A 15 18.26 10.72 -12.82
CA CYS A 15 18.91 9.65 -12.02
C CYS A 15 18.12 9.03 -10.84
N MET A 16 16.82 9.29 -10.68
CA MET A 16 16.14 8.97 -9.39
C MET A 16 15.28 7.70 -9.34
N PHE A 17 15.16 6.91 -10.42
CA PHE A 17 14.91 5.49 -10.17
C PHE A 17 16.14 5.00 -9.44
N ASP A 18 15.97 4.59 -8.18
CA ASP A 18 17.05 4.07 -7.37
C ASP A 18 17.76 3.01 -8.24
N GLN A 19 18.91 3.37 -8.82
CA GLN A 19 19.50 2.64 -9.97
C GLN A 19 19.74 1.19 -9.58
N ARG A 20 19.92 0.97 -8.27
CA ARG A 20 20.03 -0.30 -7.58
C ARG A 20 18.75 -1.15 -7.63
N VAL A 21 17.56 -0.58 -7.55
CA VAL A 21 16.27 -1.29 -7.64
C VAL A 21 15.98 -1.74 -9.07
N VAL A 22 16.28 -0.90 -10.07
CA VAL A 22 16.18 -1.27 -11.49
C VAL A 22 17.19 -2.36 -11.82
N VAL A 23 18.45 -2.20 -11.40
CA VAL A 23 19.49 -3.22 -11.57
C VAL A 23 19.12 -4.53 -10.87
N ALA A 24 18.57 -4.48 -9.65
CA ALA A 24 18.12 -5.69 -8.94
C ALA A 24 16.95 -6.38 -9.66
N ALA A 25 16.01 -5.63 -10.24
CA ALA A 25 14.93 -6.18 -11.05
C ALA A 25 15.46 -6.83 -12.34
N LEU A 26 16.41 -6.18 -13.02
CA LEU A 26 17.08 -6.73 -14.21
C LEU A 26 17.89 -7.99 -13.91
N ALA A 27 18.53 -8.05 -12.74
CA ALA A 27 19.34 -9.21 -12.31
C ALA A 27 18.49 -10.39 -11.78
N SER A 28 17.18 -10.19 -11.60
CA SER A 28 16.30 -11.22 -11.06
C SER A 28 15.66 -12.07 -12.17
N ALA A 29 15.30 -13.31 -11.85
CA ALA A 29 14.73 -14.27 -12.79
C ALA A 29 13.47 -14.94 -12.25
N GLY A 30 12.63 -15.45 -13.16
CA GLY A 30 11.41 -16.16 -12.81
C GLY A 30 10.42 -15.33 -11.97
N PRO A 31 9.72 -15.92 -10.99
CA PRO A 31 8.76 -15.19 -10.15
C PRO A 31 9.36 -14.04 -9.33
N ALA A 32 10.66 -14.10 -9.02
CA ALA A 32 11.35 -13.01 -8.32
C ALA A 32 11.44 -11.75 -9.19
N ALA A 33 11.65 -11.91 -10.50
CA ALA A 33 11.63 -10.81 -11.46
C ALA A 33 10.27 -10.13 -11.54
N VAL A 34 9.20 -10.91 -11.63
CA VAL A 34 7.83 -10.36 -11.62
C VAL A 34 7.59 -9.53 -10.35
N GLY A 35 8.02 -10.04 -9.19
CA GLY A 35 7.89 -9.31 -7.93
C GLY A 35 8.75 -8.04 -7.86
N ALA A 36 9.95 -8.04 -8.43
CA ALA A 36 10.84 -6.87 -8.44
C ALA A 36 10.31 -5.76 -9.36
N TRP A 37 9.89 -6.11 -10.57
CA TRP A 37 9.27 -5.16 -11.51
C TRP A 37 7.95 -4.58 -10.97
N ALA A 38 7.11 -5.40 -10.34
CA ALA A 38 5.88 -4.89 -9.73
C ALA A 38 6.15 -3.86 -8.61
N ARG A 39 7.24 -4.02 -7.84
CA ARG A 39 7.61 -3.01 -6.83
C ARG A 39 8.10 -1.72 -7.47
N LEU A 40 8.89 -1.83 -8.53
CA LEU A 40 9.35 -0.67 -9.28
C LEU A 40 8.15 0.10 -9.87
N GLU A 41 7.20 -0.62 -10.47
CA GLU A 41 5.96 -0.04 -10.98
C GLU A 41 5.17 0.68 -9.88
N ASN A 42 5.01 0.05 -8.70
CA ASN A 42 4.33 0.66 -7.57
C ASN A 42 5.03 1.94 -7.09
N ALA A 43 6.36 1.93 -6.98
CA ALA A 43 7.15 3.09 -6.58
C ALA A 43 7.05 4.21 -7.62
N ALA A 44 7.14 3.89 -8.91
CA ALA A 44 6.95 4.84 -10.01
C ALA A 44 5.56 5.46 -9.97
N CYS A 45 4.53 4.65 -9.71
CA CYS A 45 3.16 5.10 -9.57
C CYS A 45 2.99 6.06 -8.38
N ALA A 46 3.66 5.80 -7.26
CA ALA A 46 3.68 6.71 -6.12
C ALA A 46 4.29 8.07 -6.47
N GLN A 47 5.46 8.08 -7.12
CA GLN A 47 6.11 9.32 -7.55
C GLN A 47 5.24 10.12 -8.51
N ARG A 48 4.58 9.44 -9.45
CA ARG A 48 3.62 10.08 -10.36
C ARG A 48 2.49 10.79 -9.60
N LEU A 49 1.93 10.17 -8.56
CA LEU A 49 0.91 10.82 -7.73
C LEU A 49 1.47 11.99 -6.92
N PHE A 50 2.67 11.87 -6.36
CA PHE A 50 3.29 12.98 -5.61
C PHE A 50 3.57 14.19 -6.50
N ALA A 51 4.08 13.97 -7.71
CA ALA A 51 4.23 15.02 -8.71
C ALA A 51 2.88 15.69 -9.05
N SER A 52 1.80 14.92 -9.15
CA SER A 52 0.45 15.47 -9.34
C SER A 52 0.00 16.35 -8.17
N ALA A 53 0.30 15.98 -6.92
CA ALA A 53 0.00 16.82 -5.76
C ALA A 53 0.88 18.08 -5.72
N ASP A 54 2.15 17.99 -6.13
CA ASP A 54 3.06 19.14 -6.19
C ASP A 54 2.64 20.15 -7.27
N GLU A 55 2.11 19.67 -8.40
CA GLU A 55 1.50 20.52 -9.43
C GLU A 55 0.34 21.35 -8.85
N LEU A 56 -0.56 20.70 -8.10
CA LEU A 56 -1.68 21.37 -7.47
C LEU A 56 -1.24 22.42 -6.45
N GLU A 57 -0.26 22.09 -5.60
CA GLU A 57 0.32 23.03 -4.64
C GLU A 57 0.93 24.25 -5.34
N ARG A 58 1.64 24.02 -6.45
CA ARG A 58 2.25 25.10 -7.24
C ARG A 58 1.21 26.07 -7.80
N LEU A 59 0.10 25.55 -8.35
CA LEU A 59 -0.98 26.39 -8.85
C LEU A 59 -1.70 27.13 -7.71
N TYR A 60 -1.91 26.49 -6.57
CA TYR A 60 -2.47 27.18 -5.40
C TYR A 60 -1.57 28.33 -4.93
N ALA A 61 -0.26 28.13 -4.86
CA ALA A 61 0.69 29.18 -4.51
C ALA A 61 0.71 30.33 -5.54
N ALA A 62 0.63 30.02 -6.83
CA ALA A 62 0.59 31.02 -7.90
C ALA A 62 -0.72 31.84 -7.93
N SER A 63 -1.83 31.23 -7.53
CA SER A 63 -3.16 31.87 -7.56
C SER A 63 -3.36 32.98 -6.51
N GLY A 64 -2.40 33.24 -5.61
CA GLY A 64 -2.48 34.24 -4.54
C GLY A 64 -2.61 35.72 -4.96
N SER A 65 -2.73 36.04 -6.26
CA SER A 65 -2.91 37.41 -6.77
C SER A 65 -4.40 37.77 -6.97
N VAL A 66 -4.96 38.53 -6.02
CA VAL A 66 -6.08 39.52 -6.05
C VAL A 66 -7.42 39.24 -6.80
N GLU A 67 -7.57 38.27 -7.69
CA GLU A 67 -8.79 38.01 -8.47
C GLU A 67 -9.20 36.52 -8.36
N ARG A 68 -9.75 36.11 -7.21
CA ARG A 68 -9.55 34.73 -6.71
C ARG A 68 -10.74 33.78 -6.63
N GLU A 69 -11.98 34.22 -6.69
CA GLU A 69 -13.11 33.32 -6.34
C GLU A 69 -13.53 32.40 -7.49
N GLN A 70 -13.36 32.82 -8.76
CA GLN A 70 -13.65 31.98 -9.93
C GLN A 70 -12.51 30.97 -10.23
N TRP A 71 -11.27 31.26 -9.82
CA TRP A 71 -10.06 30.48 -10.17
C TRP A 71 -9.76 29.30 -9.24
N CYS A 72 -10.24 29.31 -7.99
CA CYS A 72 -9.95 28.22 -7.04
C CYS A 72 -10.57 26.87 -7.46
N LEU A 73 -11.75 26.89 -8.11
CA LEU A 73 -12.36 25.70 -8.72
C LEU A 73 -11.68 25.31 -10.04
N ASP A 74 -11.11 26.29 -10.76
CA ASP A 74 -10.37 26.08 -12.01
C ASP A 74 -9.02 25.39 -11.76
N ASN A 75 -8.33 25.69 -10.66
CA ASN A 75 -7.03 25.08 -10.34
C ASN A 75 -7.09 23.54 -10.31
N TRP A 76 -8.12 22.95 -9.69
CA TRP A 76 -8.27 21.48 -9.70
C TRP A 76 -8.49 20.95 -11.12
N GLY A 77 -9.38 21.59 -11.88
CA GLY A 77 -9.70 21.22 -13.25
C GLY A 77 -8.50 21.34 -14.18
N ALA A 78 -7.75 22.44 -14.08
CA ALA A 78 -6.53 22.72 -14.83
C ALA A 78 -5.43 21.67 -14.55
N VAL A 79 -5.19 21.34 -13.27
CA VAL A 79 -4.23 20.29 -12.90
C VAL A 79 -4.69 18.93 -13.42
N ALA A 80 -5.97 18.59 -13.23
CA ALA A 80 -6.52 17.34 -13.73
C ALA A 80 -6.42 17.24 -15.26
N ALA A 81 -6.63 18.33 -15.99
CA ALA A 81 -6.47 18.39 -17.44
C ALA A 81 -5.01 18.24 -17.88
N SER A 82 -4.08 18.90 -17.19
CA SER A 82 -2.63 18.76 -17.42
C SER A 82 -2.17 17.31 -17.22
N ILE A 83 -2.59 16.70 -16.10
CA ILE A 83 -2.31 15.29 -15.79
C ILE A 83 -2.94 14.36 -16.84
N ALA A 84 -4.18 14.62 -17.26
CA ALA A 84 -4.89 13.83 -18.27
C ALA A 84 -4.15 13.86 -19.62
N ALA A 85 -3.72 15.04 -20.05
CA ALA A 85 -2.94 15.23 -21.26
C ALA A 85 -1.58 14.53 -21.19
N ALA A 86 -0.86 14.68 -20.06
CA ALA A 86 0.47 14.08 -19.87
C ALA A 86 0.45 12.54 -19.81
N GLN A 87 -0.66 11.94 -19.37
CA GLN A 87 -0.80 10.48 -19.22
C GLN A 87 -1.65 9.82 -20.31
N HIS A 88 -2.24 10.59 -21.22
CA HIS A 88 -3.22 10.11 -22.21
C HIS A 88 -4.41 9.36 -21.58
N VAL A 89 -4.98 9.91 -20.50
CA VAL A 89 -6.14 9.36 -19.80
C VAL A 89 -7.32 10.33 -19.82
N SER A 90 -8.51 9.87 -19.42
CA SER A 90 -9.66 10.76 -19.29
C SER A 90 -9.49 11.73 -18.11
N LEU A 91 -10.14 12.90 -18.22
CA LEU A 91 -10.16 13.90 -17.15
C LEU A 91 -10.67 13.33 -15.82
N GLY A 92 -11.68 12.46 -15.86
CA GLY A 92 -12.22 11.80 -14.67
C GLY A 92 -11.20 10.88 -13.98
N VAL A 93 -10.39 10.15 -14.75
CA VAL A 93 -9.31 9.31 -14.21
C VAL A 93 -8.24 10.17 -13.57
N ALA A 94 -7.81 11.25 -14.24
CA ALA A 94 -6.81 12.17 -13.70
C ALA A 94 -7.29 12.86 -12.41
N SER A 95 -8.54 13.34 -12.39
CA SER A 95 -9.16 13.95 -11.20
C SER A 95 -9.26 12.97 -10.03
N HIS A 96 -9.60 11.71 -10.29
CA HIS A 96 -9.60 10.68 -9.26
C HIS A 96 -8.19 10.38 -8.72
N GLN A 97 -7.19 10.28 -9.60
CA GLN A 97 -5.79 10.10 -9.19
C GLN A 97 -5.30 11.29 -8.34
N LEU A 98 -5.65 12.51 -8.73
CA LEU A 98 -5.32 13.72 -7.98
C LEU A 98 -5.98 13.71 -6.59
N SER A 99 -7.23 13.25 -6.48
CA SER A 99 -7.91 13.04 -5.18
C SER A 99 -7.16 12.07 -4.27
N ILE A 100 -6.58 11.01 -4.85
CA ILE A 100 -5.78 10.04 -4.10
C ILE A 100 -4.45 10.66 -3.67
N ALA A 101 -3.79 11.40 -4.56
CA ALA A 101 -2.54 12.09 -4.28
C ALA A 101 -2.67 13.07 -3.11
N VAL A 102 -3.72 13.90 -3.13
CA VAL A 102 -4.04 14.82 -2.03
C VAL A 102 -4.36 14.07 -0.74
N GLY A 103 -5.17 13.01 -0.81
CA GLY A 103 -5.50 12.19 0.35
C GLY A 103 -4.27 11.54 1.02
N LEU A 104 -3.28 11.13 0.24
CA LEU A 104 -2.00 10.62 0.76
C LEU A 104 -1.19 11.73 1.43
N ARG A 105 -1.12 12.92 0.82
CA ARG A 105 -0.33 14.05 1.32
C ARG A 105 -0.89 14.62 2.62
N GLU A 106 -2.20 14.84 2.67
CA GLU A 106 -2.84 15.56 3.77
C GLU A 106 -3.20 14.67 4.95
N ARG A 107 -3.60 13.42 4.69
CA ARG A 107 -4.19 12.54 5.71
C ARG A 107 -3.36 11.30 6.01
N LEU A 108 -2.60 10.77 5.05
CA LEU A 108 -1.96 9.46 5.16
C LEU A 108 -0.46 9.47 4.77
N PRO A 109 0.38 10.32 5.41
CA PRO A 109 1.79 10.44 5.06
C PRO A 109 2.60 9.15 5.28
N ARG A 110 2.28 8.34 6.29
CA ARG A 110 2.99 7.06 6.55
C ARG A 110 2.65 6.00 5.52
N VAL A 111 1.39 5.94 5.08
CA VAL A 111 1.02 5.08 3.94
C VAL A 111 1.71 5.55 2.66
N ALA A 112 1.86 6.87 2.47
CA ALA A 112 2.59 7.42 1.33
C ALA A 112 4.05 6.95 1.30
N GLU A 113 4.75 6.93 2.44
CA GLU A 113 6.12 6.39 2.57
C GLU A 113 6.19 4.90 2.16
N VAL A 114 5.22 4.09 2.61
CA VAL A 114 5.16 2.66 2.26
C VAL A 114 4.88 2.44 0.77
N PHE A 115 4.06 3.31 0.17
CA PHE A 115 3.76 3.27 -1.25
C PHE A 115 4.97 3.69 -2.10
N ALA A 116 5.69 4.73 -1.67
CA ALA A 116 6.93 5.18 -2.30
C ALA A 116 8.01 4.09 -2.31
N ALA A 117 8.06 3.25 -1.27
CA ALA A 117 8.93 2.08 -1.20
C ALA A 117 8.49 0.91 -2.13
N GLY A 118 7.38 1.05 -2.85
CA GLY A 118 6.86 0.04 -3.78
C GLY A 118 6.24 -1.20 -3.11
N ALA A 119 6.07 -1.18 -1.78
CA ALA A 119 5.63 -2.34 -1.01
C ALA A 119 4.14 -2.68 -1.19
N VAL A 120 3.35 -1.71 -1.66
CA VAL A 120 1.90 -1.82 -1.87
C VAL A 120 1.52 -1.32 -3.26
N ASN A 121 0.45 -1.87 -3.82
CA ASN A 121 -0.03 -1.45 -5.13
C ASN A 121 -1.03 -0.29 -5.05
N TYR A 122 -1.19 0.39 -6.18
CA TYR A 122 -2.07 1.55 -6.32
C TYR A 122 -3.53 1.25 -5.93
N ARG A 123 -4.05 0.06 -6.28
CA ARG A 123 -5.44 -0.32 -5.98
C ARG A 123 -5.69 -0.41 -4.46
N LEU A 124 -4.74 -0.98 -3.73
CA LEU A 124 -4.82 -1.07 -2.27
C LEU A 124 -4.78 0.32 -1.64
N VAL A 125 -3.89 1.18 -2.13
CA VAL A 125 -3.77 2.57 -1.67
C VAL A 125 -5.05 3.36 -1.92
N SER A 126 -5.60 3.30 -3.14
CA SER A 126 -6.89 3.90 -3.49
C SER A 126 -8.01 3.45 -2.53
N THR A 127 -8.05 2.16 -2.20
CA THR A 127 -9.03 1.61 -1.24
C THR A 127 -8.85 2.18 0.16
N VAL A 128 -7.61 2.28 0.65
CA VAL A 128 -7.31 2.85 1.97
C VAL A 128 -7.71 4.33 2.03
N VAL A 129 -7.33 5.11 1.02
CA VAL A 129 -7.66 6.53 0.92
C VAL A 129 -9.18 6.75 0.90
N ALA A 130 -9.91 5.92 0.16
CA ALA A 130 -11.37 5.99 0.09
C ALA A 130 -12.03 5.65 1.43
N ARG A 131 -11.58 4.57 2.11
CA ARG A 131 -12.17 4.11 3.38
C ARG A 131 -11.89 5.04 4.55
N THR A 132 -10.81 5.80 4.50
CA THR A 132 -10.43 6.74 5.55
C THR A 132 -11.05 8.12 5.37
N ARG A 133 -11.69 8.42 4.23
CA ARG A 133 -12.19 9.77 3.89
C ARG A 133 -13.17 10.37 4.92
N LEU A 134 -13.91 9.55 5.68
CA LEU A 134 -14.92 10.02 6.62
C LEU A 134 -14.39 10.26 8.05
N VAL A 135 -13.12 9.95 8.32
CA VAL A 135 -12.51 10.22 9.62
C VAL A 135 -12.11 11.69 9.67
N LYS A 136 -12.78 12.48 10.52
CA LYS A 136 -12.60 13.93 10.61
C LYS A 136 -11.59 14.37 11.68
N ASP A 137 -11.38 13.53 12.69
CA ASP A 137 -10.46 13.83 13.79
C ASP A 137 -9.01 13.59 13.33
N PRO A 138 -8.15 14.64 13.34
CA PRO A 138 -6.77 14.54 12.87
C PRO A 138 -5.90 13.61 13.73
N ASP A 139 -6.12 13.55 15.05
CA ASP A 139 -5.34 12.70 15.94
C ASP A 139 -5.71 11.22 15.73
N VAL A 140 -6.99 10.94 15.51
CA VAL A 140 -7.45 9.59 15.13
C VAL A 140 -6.91 9.22 13.76
N MET A 141 -6.90 10.14 12.79
CA MET A 141 -6.35 9.90 11.46
C MET A 141 -4.85 9.56 11.52
N ALA A 142 -4.05 10.33 12.27
CA ALA A 142 -2.62 10.09 12.40
C ALA A 142 -2.29 8.72 13.02
N LYS A 143 -3.09 8.30 14.02
CA LYS A 143 -3.00 6.96 14.60
C LYS A 143 -3.35 5.88 13.57
N LEU A 144 -4.46 6.06 12.84
CA LEU A 144 -4.86 5.11 11.80
C LEU A 144 -3.82 4.99 10.69
N ASP A 145 -3.26 6.10 10.22
CA ASP A 145 -2.20 6.13 9.22
C ASP A 145 -0.99 5.30 9.65
N THR A 146 -0.54 5.51 10.89
CA THR A 146 0.59 4.78 11.48
C THR A 146 0.31 3.27 11.56
N GLU A 147 -0.86 2.87 12.07
CA GLU A 147 -1.25 1.47 12.20
C GLU A 147 -1.42 0.77 10.85
N ILE A 148 -2.07 1.45 9.89
CA ILE A 148 -2.25 0.93 8.54
C ILE A 148 -0.89 0.75 7.88
N ALA A 149 0.00 1.75 7.94
CA ALA A 149 1.34 1.68 7.38
C ALA A 149 2.15 0.51 7.97
N ALA A 150 2.14 0.35 9.30
CA ALA A 150 2.82 -0.75 9.97
C ALA A 150 2.30 -2.12 9.50
N ARG A 151 0.98 -2.25 9.34
CA ARG A 151 0.34 -3.50 8.90
C ARG A 151 0.61 -3.81 7.43
N LEU A 152 0.61 -2.81 6.56
CA LEU A 152 0.98 -2.94 5.15
C LEU A 152 2.43 -3.42 4.98
N GLN A 153 3.36 -2.84 5.74
CA GLN A 153 4.76 -3.30 5.73
C GLN A 153 4.91 -4.74 6.22
N ALA A 154 4.18 -5.12 7.28
CA ALA A 154 4.19 -6.48 7.81
C ALA A 154 3.66 -7.50 6.79
N TRP A 155 2.61 -7.17 6.04
CA TRP A 155 2.11 -8.02 4.94
C TRP A 155 3.13 -8.17 3.81
N GLY A 156 3.82 -7.10 3.46
CA GLY A 156 4.93 -7.13 2.50
C GLY A 156 6.06 -8.08 2.93
N ARG A 157 6.36 -8.14 4.24
CA ARG A 157 7.34 -9.08 4.83
C ARG A 157 6.82 -10.53 4.83
N CYS A 158 5.59 -10.76 5.24
CA CYS A 158 4.96 -12.10 5.27
C CYS A 158 4.84 -12.75 3.88
N ARG A 159 4.67 -11.96 2.80
CA ARG A 159 4.67 -12.51 1.43
C ARG A 159 6.07 -12.82 0.89
N ARG A 160 7.14 -12.33 1.54
CA ARG A 160 8.54 -12.60 1.14
C ARG A 160 9.08 -13.90 1.72
N SER A 161 8.52 -14.43 2.80
CA SER A 161 8.91 -15.76 3.28
C SER A 161 8.45 -16.78 2.25
N ALA A 162 9.40 -17.43 1.59
CA ALA A 162 9.11 -18.51 0.66
C ALA A 162 8.24 -19.58 1.34
N PRO A 163 7.30 -20.23 0.63
CA PRO A 163 6.66 -21.42 1.16
C PRO A 163 7.76 -22.45 1.48
N PRO A 164 7.65 -23.20 2.58
CA PRO A 164 8.63 -24.19 2.96
C PRO A 164 8.70 -25.24 1.85
N PRO A 165 9.85 -25.90 1.65
CA PRO A 165 9.95 -26.97 0.67
C PRO A 165 8.84 -27.98 0.92
N ARG A 166 8.14 -28.42 -0.13
CA ARG A 166 7.16 -29.50 -0.02
C ARG A 166 7.93 -30.74 0.41
N SER A 167 7.80 -31.14 1.68
CA SER A 167 8.25 -32.45 2.11
C SER A 167 7.46 -33.49 1.32
N THR A 168 8.15 -34.31 0.53
CA THR A 168 7.57 -35.43 -0.23
C THR A 168 7.17 -36.60 0.67
N THR A 169 7.46 -36.54 1.96
CA THR A 169 7.06 -37.56 2.93
C THR A 169 5.60 -37.35 3.33
N GLY A 170 4.77 -38.33 3.01
CA GLY A 170 3.31 -38.26 3.06
C GLY A 170 2.70 -37.94 4.43
N SER A 171 1.50 -37.37 4.33
CA SER A 171 0.41 -37.42 5.31
C SER A 171 0.72 -36.89 6.73
N SER A 172 0.62 -35.57 6.90
CA SER A 172 -0.11 -34.91 8.02
C SER A 172 0.14 -33.39 8.14
N ALA A 173 0.94 -32.76 7.26
CA ALA A 173 1.29 -31.34 7.39
C ALA A 173 0.45 -30.39 6.53
N MET A 174 -0.80 -30.74 6.19
CA MET A 174 -1.72 -29.83 5.49
C MET A 174 -2.62 -29.10 6.48
N THR A 175 -2.06 -28.47 7.50
CA THR A 175 -2.83 -27.46 8.23
C THR A 175 -1.88 -26.45 8.85
N ARG A 176 -2.17 -25.17 8.57
CA ARG A 176 -1.67 -23.98 9.27
C ARG A 176 -0.42 -23.32 8.68
N TRP A 177 -0.52 -22.91 7.42
CA TRP A 177 0.02 -21.60 7.06
C TRP A 177 -0.99 -20.52 7.44
N ARG A 178 -0.93 -20.07 8.70
CA ARG A 178 -1.73 -18.92 9.18
C ARG A 178 -0.79 -17.84 9.70
N CYS A 179 -0.38 -16.93 8.82
CA CYS A 179 0.38 -15.76 9.23
C CYS A 179 -0.56 -14.76 9.93
N GLY A 180 -0.39 -14.57 11.24
CA GLY A 180 -0.95 -13.44 11.99
C GLY A 180 -1.93 -13.74 13.15
N ALA A 181 -1.93 -14.94 13.75
CA ALA A 181 -2.68 -15.16 15.00
C ALA A 181 -1.82 -14.81 16.23
N PRO A 182 -2.33 -14.09 17.25
CA PRO A 182 -1.64 -13.94 18.53
C PRO A 182 -1.52 -15.31 19.23
N ASN A 183 -0.36 -15.58 19.82
CA ASN A 183 -0.04 -16.84 20.49
C ASN A 183 -0.97 -17.09 21.68
N THR A 184 -1.95 -17.99 21.51
CA THR A 184 -2.55 -18.71 22.65
C THR A 184 -2.09 -20.18 22.57
N PRO A 185 -1.39 -20.71 23.58
CA PRO A 185 -1.01 -22.12 23.56
C PRO A 185 -2.27 -23.01 23.62
N PRO A 186 -2.29 -24.16 22.92
CA PRO A 186 -3.43 -25.06 22.95
C PRO A 186 -3.60 -25.67 24.34
N ARG A 187 -4.81 -25.54 24.89
CA ARG A 187 -5.23 -26.20 26.13
C ARG A 187 -5.18 -27.72 25.91
N ALA A 188 -4.36 -28.43 26.68
CA ALA A 188 -4.27 -29.88 26.62
C ALA A 188 -5.63 -30.52 26.98
N SER A 189 -6.25 -31.20 26.00
CA SER A 189 -7.39 -32.08 26.25
C SER A 189 -6.86 -33.38 26.85
N LYS A 190 -7.22 -33.67 28.11
CA LYS A 190 -7.01 -34.99 28.70
C LYS A 190 -7.90 -36.00 27.97
N SER A 191 -7.32 -37.01 27.32
CA SER A 191 -8.05 -38.17 26.81
C SER A 191 -8.44 -39.07 27.98
N THR A 192 -9.71 -39.05 28.37
CA THR A 192 -10.28 -40.08 29.25
C THR A 192 -10.49 -41.33 28.41
N SER A 193 -9.63 -42.34 28.60
CA SER A 193 -9.83 -43.68 28.05
C SER A 193 -10.88 -44.39 28.92
N THR A 194 -12.08 -44.61 28.37
CA THR A 194 -13.08 -45.49 28.98
C THR A 194 -13.06 -46.81 28.21
N ASN A 195 -12.49 -47.85 28.82
CA ASN A 195 -12.60 -49.24 28.38
C ASN A 195 -13.32 -50.01 29.49
N LEU A 196 -14.55 -50.48 29.24
CA LEU A 196 -15.24 -51.59 29.94
C LEU A 196 -16.36 -52.07 28.98
N MET A 197 -16.19 -53.20 28.30
CA MET A 197 -16.64 -54.57 28.67
C MET A 197 -18.01 -54.99 28.08
N THR A 198 -17.94 -55.95 27.14
CA THR A 198 -18.70 -57.22 27.08
C THR A 198 -20.14 -57.30 26.54
N ALA A 199 -20.22 -57.78 25.26
CA ALA A 199 -21.08 -58.85 24.68
C ALA A 199 -22.64 -58.69 24.56
N PRO A 200 -23.37 -59.65 23.93
CA PRO A 200 -23.52 -59.82 22.47
C PRO A 200 -25.00 -59.84 22.00
N GLY A 201 -25.28 -59.63 20.70
CA GLY A 201 -26.67 -59.65 20.20
C GLY A 201 -26.83 -59.75 18.69
N ARG A 202 -27.00 -60.99 18.22
CA ARG A 202 -27.53 -61.47 16.93
C ARG A 202 -28.63 -60.57 16.33
N TRP A 203 -28.53 -60.24 15.04
CA TRP A 203 -29.69 -60.01 14.17
C TRP A 203 -29.49 -60.67 12.81
N SER A 204 -30.59 -61.29 12.39
CA SER A 204 -30.83 -62.06 11.16
C SER A 204 -30.82 -61.20 9.89
#